data_AF-X8DSK9-F1
#
_entry.id   AF-X8DSK9-F1
#
_cell.length_a   1.000
_cell.length_b   1.000
_cell.length_c   1.000
_cell.angle_alpha   90.00
_cell.angle_beta   90.00
_cell.angle_gamma   90.00
#
_symmetry.space_group_name_H-M   'P 1'
#
loop_
_entity.id
_entity.type
_entity.pdbx_description
1 polymer ?
#
loop_
_entity_poly.entity_id
_entity_poly.type
_entity_poly.pdbx_seq_one_letter_code
_entity_poly.pdbx_strand_id
1 'polypeptide(L)'
;MRAKARVCAVIDKLRQLFGRTFEVLCDQEAFTALMIGAGLAIQSCETRINPNGTTTELTTLTVPNLVAVTCERESMVLSFKMTMGSSITNWLDAEATLRSGLRASSLAISEPVGGFIEIEITVAEGS
;
A
#
# COMPACT_ATOMS: atom_id res chain seq x y z
N MET A 1 -4.49 19.98 -22.51
CA MET A 1 -4.61 20.91 -21.35
C MET A 1 -5.64 20.49 -20.31
N ARG A 2 -6.89 20.14 -20.69
CA ARG A 2 -7.94 19.73 -19.73
C ARG A 2 -7.57 18.53 -18.84
N ALA A 3 -6.91 17.50 -19.39
CA ALA A 3 -6.49 16.33 -18.61
C ALA A 3 -5.46 16.70 -17.53
N LYS A 4 -4.45 17.50 -17.86
CA LYS A 4 -3.46 17.99 -16.90
C LYS A 4 -4.09 18.82 -15.78
N ALA A 5 -5.02 19.72 -16.13
CA ALA A 5 -5.75 20.50 -15.13
C ALA A 5 -6.59 19.62 -14.20
N ARG A 6 -7.22 18.55 -14.72
CA ARG A 6 -7.95 17.57 -13.89
C ARG A 6 -7.02 16.82 -12.94
N VAL A 7 -5.87 16.35 -13.43
CA VAL A 7 -4.88 15.64 -12.60
C VAL A 7 -4.36 16.56 -11.48
N CYS A 8 -4.01 17.81 -11.81
CA CYS A 8 -3.60 18.78 -10.79
C CYS A 8 -4.70 19.02 -9.74
N ALA A 9 -5.94 19.23 -10.17
CA ALA A 9 -7.06 19.43 -9.24
C ALA A 9 -7.30 18.23 -8.31
N VAL A 10 -7.15 17.00 -8.82
CA VAL A 10 -7.24 15.78 -8.01
C VAL A 10 -6.09 15.70 -7.01
N ILE A 11 -4.84 15.92 -7.45
CA ILE A 11 -3.67 15.91 -6.57
C ILE A 11 -3.80 16.97 -5.48
N ASP A 12 -4.21 18.19 -5.82
CA ASP A 12 -4.38 19.27 -4.85
C ASP A 12 -5.46 18.92 -3.82
N LYS A 13 -6.57 18.31 -4.27
CA LYS A 13 -7.64 17.86 -3.38
C LYS A 13 -7.18 16.74 -2.44
N LEU A 14 -6.44 15.75 -2.95
CA LEU A 14 -5.87 14.66 -2.16
C LEU A 14 -4.86 15.18 -1.14
N ARG A 15 -3.98 16.11 -1.55
CA ARG A 15 -3.03 16.75 -0.63
C ARG A 15 -3.73 17.56 0.46
N GLN A 16 -4.79 18.28 0.12
CA GLN A 16 -5.56 19.07 1.08
C GLN A 16 -6.24 18.19 2.13
N LEU A 17 -6.84 17.07 1.71
CA LEU A 17 -7.58 16.19 2.61
C LEU A 17 -6.66 15.22 3.36
N PHE A 18 -5.69 14.62 2.68
CA PHE A 18 -4.91 13.47 3.16
C PHE A 18 -3.40 13.72 3.12
N GLY A 19 -2.92 14.97 3.22
CA GLY A 19 -1.55 15.39 2.91
C GLY A 19 -0.44 14.42 3.33
N ARG A 20 -0.38 14.04 4.62
CA ARG A 20 0.66 13.13 5.14
C ARG A 20 0.52 11.70 4.62
N THR A 21 -0.69 11.19 4.50
CA THR A 21 -0.96 9.87 3.91
C THR A 21 -0.58 9.87 2.43
N PHE A 22 -0.95 10.92 1.71
CA PHE A 22 -0.66 11.10 0.30
C PHE A 22 0.86 11.16 0.03
N GLU A 23 1.63 11.82 0.89
CA GLU A 23 3.10 11.83 0.81
C GLU A 23 3.68 10.41 0.88
N VAL A 24 3.20 9.57 1.80
CA VAL A 24 3.64 8.17 1.91
C VAL A 24 3.25 7.37 0.67
N LEU A 25 2.07 7.58 0.10
CA LEU A 25 1.62 6.86 -1.10
C LEU A 25 2.39 7.27 -2.36
N CYS A 26 2.88 8.51 -2.43
CA CYS A 26 3.69 8.98 -3.56
C CYS A 26 5.16 8.58 -3.47
N ASP A 27 5.66 8.25 -2.26
CA ASP A 27 7.03 7.81 -2.03
C ASP A 27 7.10 6.28 -2.07
N GLN A 28 7.65 5.74 -3.16
CA GLN A 28 7.78 4.31 -3.36
C GLN A 28 8.64 3.62 -2.29
N GLU A 29 9.71 4.26 -1.82
CA GLU A 29 10.59 3.67 -0.81
C GLU A 29 9.89 3.63 0.54
N ALA A 30 9.25 4.73 0.94
CA ALA A 30 8.48 4.80 2.18
C ALA A 30 7.32 3.80 2.20
N PHE A 31 6.59 3.69 1.08
CA PHE A 31 5.49 2.75 0.94
C PHE A 31 5.97 1.30 1.02
N THR A 32 7.07 0.98 0.34
CA THR A 32 7.66 -0.37 0.37
C THR A 32 8.14 -0.73 1.77
N ALA A 33 8.85 0.19 2.44
CA ALA A 33 9.32 0.01 3.81
C ALA A 33 8.14 -0.19 4.79
N LEU A 34 7.04 0.53 4.60
CA LEU A 34 5.82 0.35 5.38
C LEU A 34 5.25 -1.06 5.20
N MET A 35 5.08 -1.53 3.97
CA MET A 35 4.54 -2.88 3.70
C MET A 35 5.41 -3.98 4.29
N ILE A 36 6.73 -3.83 4.22
CA ILE A 36 7.69 -4.75 4.85
C ILE A 36 7.57 -4.70 6.38
N GLY A 37 7.57 -3.50 6.97
CA GLY A 37 7.45 -3.31 8.42
C GLY A 37 6.10 -3.78 8.98
N ALA A 38 5.07 -3.78 8.15
CA ALA A 38 3.75 -4.33 8.45
C ALA A 38 3.66 -5.85 8.32
N GLY A 39 4.74 -6.53 7.91
CA GLY A 39 4.76 -7.99 7.73
C GLY A 39 3.99 -8.48 6.51
N LEU A 40 3.67 -7.60 5.56
CA LEU A 40 2.86 -7.93 4.37
C LEU A 40 3.71 -8.31 3.16
N ALA A 41 5.03 -8.19 3.26
CA ALA A 41 5.95 -8.63 2.22
C ALA A 41 6.08 -10.16 2.20
N ILE A 42 6.04 -10.74 1.02
CA ILE A 42 6.32 -12.16 0.79
C ILE A 42 7.78 -12.30 0.33
N GLN A 43 8.50 -13.21 0.98
CA GLN A 43 9.85 -13.57 0.60
C GLN A 43 9.84 -14.84 -0.25
N SER A 44 10.48 -14.80 -1.41
CA SER A 44 10.85 -15.98 -2.18
C SER A 44 12.38 -16.07 -2.31
N CYS A 45 12.92 -17.28 -2.26
CA CYS A 45 14.33 -17.54 -2.44
C CYS A 45 14.51 -18.44 -3.66
N GLU A 46 15.32 -18.01 -4.62
CA GLU A 46 15.66 -18.79 -5.81
C GLU A 46 17.17 -19.02 -5.87
N THR A 47 17.57 -20.26 -6.11
CA THR A 47 18.97 -20.59 -6.36
C THR A 47 19.26 -20.49 -7.86
N ARG A 48 20.15 -19.57 -8.26
CA ARG A 48 20.61 -19.42 -9.64
C ARG A 48 22.03 -19.94 -9.81
N ILE A 49 22.25 -20.70 -10.87
CA ILE A 49 23.58 -21.14 -11.28
C ILE A 49 24.09 -20.15 -12.33
N ASN A 50 25.20 -19.50 -12.02
CA ASN A 50 25.83 -18.52 -12.89
C ASN A 50 26.60 -19.21 -14.04
N PRO A 51 26.86 -18.51 -15.16
CA PRO A 51 27.64 -19.06 -16.27
C PRO A 51 29.06 -19.50 -15.90
N ASN A 52 29.64 -18.97 -14.81
CA ASN A 52 30.94 -19.35 -14.28
C ASN A 52 30.90 -20.56 -13.33
N GLY A 53 29.74 -21.22 -13.20
CA GLY A 53 29.55 -22.40 -12.35
C GLY A 53 29.35 -22.10 -10.87
N THR A 54 29.30 -20.84 -10.44
CA THR A 54 28.97 -20.50 -9.05
C THR A 54 27.46 -20.47 -8.83
N THR A 55 27.04 -20.71 -7.60
CA THR A 55 25.65 -20.63 -7.18
C THR A 55 25.39 -19.31 -6.45
N THR A 56 24.30 -18.63 -6.78
CA THR A 56 23.83 -17.42 -6.09
C THR A 56 22.41 -17.65 -5.60
N GLU A 57 22.18 -17.41 -4.31
CA GLU A 57 20.83 -17.32 -3.77
C GLU A 57 20.27 -15.92 -4.00
N LEU A 58 19.16 -15.85 -4.70
CA LEU A 58 18.41 -14.64 -4.96
C LEU A 58 17.19 -14.61 -4.05
N THR A 59 17.23 -13.74 -3.06
CA THR A 59 16.07 -13.43 -2.21
C THR A 59 15.29 -12.29 -2.85
N THR A 60 14.02 -12.53 -3.16
CA THR A 60 13.09 -11.52 -3.67
C THR A 60 12.03 -11.24 -2.62
N LEU A 61 11.84 -9.95 -2.30
CA LEU A 61 10.73 -9.48 -1.47
C LEU A 61 9.67 -8.86 -2.37
N THR A 62 8.45 -9.38 -2.28
CA THR A 62 7.29 -8.87 -3.00
C THR A 62 6.32 -8.25 -2.02
N VAL A 63 6.04 -6.95 -2.17
CA VAL A 63 5.00 -6.26 -1.38
C VAL A 63 3.65 -6.30 -2.09
N PRO A 64 2.53 -6.14 -1.37
CA PRO A 64 1.21 -6.09 -1.99
C PRO A 64 1.10 -4.97 -3.02
N ASN A 65 0.43 -5.25 -4.13
CA ASN A 65 0.27 -4.28 -5.21
C ASN A 65 -0.97 -3.42 -4.99
N LEU A 66 -0.78 -2.10 -4.83
CA LEU A 66 -1.85 -1.11 -4.80
C LEU A 66 -2.40 -0.92 -6.22
N VAL A 67 -3.61 -1.39 -6.47
CA VAL A 67 -4.22 -1.38 -7.81
C VAL A 67 -5.18 -0.21 -8.03
N ALA A 68 -5.75 0.33 -6.96
CA ALA A 68 -6.65 1.48 -7.03
C ALA A 68 -6.60 2.32 -5.76
N VAL A 69 -6.86 3.61 -5.93
CA VAL A 69 -7.10 4.56 -4.85
C VAL A 69 -8.40 5.26 -5.16
N THR A 70 -9.40 5.07 -4.31
CA THR A 70 -10.69 5.75 -4.40
C THR A 70 -10.75 6.80 -3.29
N CYS A 71 -11.08 8.03 -3.65
CA CYS A 71 -11.29 9.10 -2.68
C CYS A 71 -12.77 9.38 -2.57
N GLU A 72 -13.30 9.21 -1.37
CA GLU A 72 -14.64 9.68 -0.99
C GLU A 72 -14.52 11.01 -0.26
N ARG A 73 -15.65 11.53 0.24
CA ARG A 73 -15.69 12.88 0.82
C ARG A 73 -14.80 13.02 2.06
N GLU A 74 -14.76 11.97 2.88
CA GLU A 74 -14.10 11.93 4.20
C GLU A 74 -13.17 10.73 4.36
N SER A 75 -13.12 9.83 3.39
CA SER A 75 -12.29 8.64 3.43
C SER A 75 -11.52 8.39 2.13
N MET A 76 -10.44 7.64 2.25
CA MET A 76 -9.64 7.14 1.13
C MET A 76 -9.62 5.62 1.21
N VAL A 77 -10.03 4.96 0.15
CA VAL A 77 -9.99 3.50 0.03
C VAL A 77 -8.82 3.11 -0.85
N LEU A 78 -7.92 2.31 -0.29
CA LEU A 78 -6.79 1.70 -0.99
C LEU A 78 -7.14 0.25 -1.31
N SER A 79 -7.16 -0.11 -2.59
CA SER A 79 -7.44 -1.49 -3.02
C SER A 79 -6.14 -2.19 -3.40
N PHE A 80 -5.88 -3.32 -2.76
CA PHE A 80 -4.72 -4.16 -2.96
C PHE A 80 -5.14 -5.48 -3.58
N LYS A 81 -4.39 -5.97 -4.55
CA LYS A 81 -4.56 -7.35 -5.03
C LYS A 81 -3.96 -8.31 -4.01
N MET A 82 -4.73 -9.28 -3.54
CA MET A 82 -4.17 -10.33 -2.67
C MET A 82 -3.11 -11.13 -3.43
N THR A 83 -1.96 -11.26 -2.81
CA THR A 83 -0.89 -12.15 -3.25
C THR A 83 -1.16 -13.56 -2.71
N MET A 84 -0.77 -14.57 -3.48
CA MET A 84 -0.87 -15.97 -3.04
C MET A 84 -0.17 -16.16 -1.69
N GLY A 85 -0.85 -16.78 -0.72
CA GLY A 85 -0.34 -16.97 0.64
C GLY A 85 -0.61 -15.81 1.61
N SER A 86 -1.21 -14.70 1.14
CA SER A 86 -1.77 -13.67 2.01
C SER A 86 -3.20 -14.03 2.41
N SER A 87 -3.59 -13.69 3.65
CA SER A 87 -4.95 -13.86 4.17
C SER A 87 -5.38 -12.55 4.84
N ILE A 88 -6.69 -12.29 4.93
CA ILE A 88 -7.21 -11.13 5.67
C ILE A 88 -6.68 -11.04 7.10
N THR A 89 -6.42 -12.17 7.76
CA THR A 89 -5.83 -12.21 9.12
C THR A 89 -4.48 -11.51 9.16
N ASN A 90 -3.60 -11.76 8.17
CA ASN A 90 -2.29 -11.10 8.09
C ASN A 90 -2.43 -9.57 7.97
N TRP A 91 -3.47 -9.10 7.27
CA TRP A 91 -3.74 -7.68 7.12
C TRP A 91 -4.33 -7.06 8.39
N LEU A 92 -5.23 -7.77 9.07
CA LEU A 92 -5.77 -7.34 10.36
C LEU A 92 -4.67 -7.24 11.42
N ASP A 93 -3.73 -8.19 11.45
CA ASP A 93 -2.57 -8.12 12.35
C ASP A 93 -1.65 -6.92 12.04
N ALA A 94 -1.62 -6.49 10.78
CA ALA A 94 -0.87 -5.34 10.30
C ALA A 94 -1.53 -3.97 10.56
N GLU A 95 -2.80 -3.95 11.02
CA GLU A 95 -3.63 -2.74 11.11
C GLU A 95 -2.94 -1.60 11.87
N ALA A 96 -2.37 -1.88 13.04
CA ALA A 96 -1.74 -0.86 13.87
C ALA A 96 -0.52 -0.21 13.19
N THR A 97 0.31 -1.03 12.53
CA THR A 97 1.50 -0.57 11.79
C THR A 97 1.09 0.24 10.57
N LEU A 98 0.09 -0.24 9.82
CA LEU A 98 -0.46 0.46 8.66
C LEU A 98 -1.08 1.80 9.04
N ARG A 99 -1.90 1.84 10.10
CA ARG A 99 -2.56 3.07 10.56
C ARG A 99 -1.53 4.12 10.96
N SER A 100 -0.53 3.71 11.74
CA SER A 100 0.58 4.57 12.14
C SER A 100 1.39 5.04 10.91
N GLY A 101 1.81 4.11 10.05
CA GLY A 101 2.62 4.37 8.87
C GLY A 101 1.97 5.30 7.86
N LEU A 102 0.68 5.07 7.56
CA LEU A 102 -0.14 5.90 6.69
C LEU A 102 -0.57 7.21 7.36
N ARG A 103 -0.22 7.44 8.63
CA ARG A 103 -0.59 8.63 9.40
C ARG A 103 -2.12 8.83 9.45
N ALA A 104 -2.85 7.72 9.50
CA ALA A 104 -4.30 7.67 9.51
C ALA A 104 -4.84 7.84 10.94
N SER A 105 -5.97 8.53 11.07
CA SER A 105 -6.67 8.64 12.35
C SER A 105 -7.44 7.36 12.65
N SER A 106 -8.15 6.83 11.65
CA SER A 106 -8.72 5.50 11.68
C SER A 106 -8.38 4.72 10.42
N LEU A 107 -8.35 3.40 10.54
CA LEU A 107 -8.08 2.49 9.45
C LEU A 107 -8.97 1.26 9.62
N ALA A 108 -9.72 0.90 8.58
CA ALA A 108 -10.53 -0.31 8.54
C ALA A 108 -10.07 -1.19 7.39
N ILE A 109 -10.01 -2.50 7.63
CA ILE A 109 -9.55 -3.50 6.66
C ILE A 109 -10.70 -4.43 6.34
N SER A 110 -10.93 -4.67 5.05
CA SER A 110 -11.94 -5.60 4.56
C SER A 110 -11.42 -6.42 3.39
N GLU A 111 -12.01 -7.59 3.18
CA GLU A 111 -11.77 -8.44 2.01
C GLU A 111 -13.07 -8.53 1.20
N PRO A 112 -13.29 -7.62 0.23
CA PRO A 112 -14.43 -7.74 -0.67
C PRO A 112 -14.28 -8.98 -1.58
N VAL A 113 -15.40 -9.41 -2.16
CA VAL A 113 -15.40 -10.53 -3.11
C VAL A 113 -14.50 -10.21 -4.30
N GLY A 114 -13.58 -11.12 -4.63
CA GLY A 114 -12.74 -11.01 -5.84
C GLY A 114 -11.23 -11.06 -5.61
N GLY A 115 -10.77 -11.36 -4.38
CA GLY A 115 -9.34 -11.53 -4.10
C GLY A 115 -8.60 -10.21 -3.92
N PHE A 116 -9.28 -9.21 -3.34
CA PHE A 116 -8.71 -7.91 -3.01
C PHE A 116 -8.78 -7.69 -1.50
N ILE A 117 -7.85 -6.88 -1.00
CA ILE A 117 -7.95 -6.27 0.33
C ILE A 117 -8.20 -4.79 0.12
N GLU A 118 -9.18 -4.26 0.84
CA GLU A 118 -9.44 -2.84 0.90
C GLU A 118 -9.05 -2.29 2.27
N ILE A 119 -8.37 -1.16 2.24
CA ILE A 119 -8.06 -0.38 3.42
C ILE A 119 -8.79 0.94 3.29
N GLU A 120 -9.78 1.16 4.15
CA GLU A 120 -10.42 2.45 4.29
C GLU A 120 -9.69 3.28 5.34
N ILE A 121 -9.28 4.49 4.96
CA ILE A 121 -8.53 5.43 5.77
C ILE A 121 -9.39 6.65 6.01
N THR A 122 -9.51 7.06 7.26
CA THR A 122 -9.97 8.41 7.61
C THR A 122 -8.89 9.18 8.32
N VAL A 123 -8.86 10.48 8.06
CA VAL A 123 -7.93 11.44 8.67
C VAL A 123 -8.74 12.44 9.46
N ALA A 124 -8.25 12.82 10.64
CA ALA A 124 -8.91 13.81 11.47
C ALA A 124 -9.01 15.14 10.72
N GLU A 125 -10.16 15.81 10.86
CA GLU A 125 -10.32 17.17 10.35
C GLU A 125 -9.33 18.09 11.07
N GLY A 126 -8.40 18.69 10.30
CA GLY A 126 -7.54 19.78 10.75
C GLY A 126 -6.40 19.36 11.68
N SER A 127 -5.17 19.41 11.15
CA SER A 127 -3.97 19.67 11.95
C SER A 127 -3.30 20.93 11.43
#